data_AF-A0A7C0ZFD4-F1
#
_entry.id   AF-A0A7C0ZFD4-F1
#
_cell.length_a   1.000
_cell.length_b   1.000
_cell.length_c   1.000
_cell.angle_alpha   90.00
_cell.angle_beta   90.00
_cell.angle_gamma   90.00
#
_symmetry.space_group_name_H-M   'P 1'
#
loop_
_entity.id
_entity.type
_entity.pdbx_description
1 polymer ?
#
loop_
_entity_poly.entity_id
_entity_poly.type
_entity_poly.pdbx_seq_one_letter_code
_entity_poly.pdbx_strand_id
1 'polypeptide(L)'
;MENLKRILTRIDGKGYPAYKDLKGFYRFSDFSLIIDRVQGDPFASPSRLRIVFDTEKLGIPEEFLKSPEKMAVCDYLGRVAYEGTKRVSRTRGSGKSGLITIQKNGQEILDRTNVVFRNGKIEFRLQIGLPAKGRRITGREAQDMFFNDIPHVARHILGYDKEKLNTWVITIKNYH
;
A
#
# COMPACT_ATOMS: atom_id res chain seq x y z
N MET A 1 0.84 -16.26 -2.79
CA MET A 1 0.00 -15.77 -3.92
C MET A 1 -1.17 -16.71 -4.24
N GLU A 2 -0.96 -18.02 -4.38
CA GLU A 2 -2.00 -18.98 -4.82
C GLU A 2 -3.27 -18.98 -3.94
N ASN A 3 -3.12 -18.92 -2.62
CA ASN A 3 -4.27 -18.86 -1.71
C ASN A 3 -5.15 -17.61 -1.93
N LEU A 4 -4.54 -16.43 -2.14
CA LEU A 4 -5.27 -15.19 -2.42
C LEU A 4 -6.09 -15.31 -3.72
N LYS A 5 -5.48 -15.87 -4.77
CA LYS A 5 -6.14 -16.10 -6.06
C LYS A 5 -7.34 -17.04 -5.90
N ARG A 6 -7.16 -18.15 -5.16
CA ARG A 6 -8.25 -19.10 -4.87
C ARG A 6 -9.41 -18.45 -4.11
N ILE A 7 -9.12 -17.63 -3.10
CA ILE A 7 -10.16 -16.91 -2.35
C ILE A 7 -10.92 -15.97 -3.29
N LEU A 8 -10.21 -15.15 -4.08
CA LEU A 8 -10.82 -14.18 -5.00
C LEU A 8 -11.70 -14.85 -6.05
N THR A 9 -11.27 -15.98 -6.63
CA THR A 9 -12.10 -16.79 -7.54
C THR A 9 -13.34 -17.35 -6.83
N ARG A 10 -13.18 -17.87 -5.60
CA ARG A 10 -14.27 -18.46 -4.83
C ARG A 10 -15.34 -17.45 -4.41
N ILE A 11 -14.97 -16.20 -4.17
CA ILE A 11 -15.89 -15.15 -3.69
C ILE A 11 -16.47 -14.29 -4.82
N ASP A 12 -16.06 -14.51 -6.07
CA ASP A 12 -16.60 -13.79 -7.22
C ASP A 12 -18.13 -13.91 -7.30
N GLY A 13 -18.80 -12.80 -7.56
CA GLY A 13 -20.26 -12.72 -7.61
C GLY A 13 -20.99 -12.93 -6.28
N LYS A 14 -20.30 -13.25 -5.18
CA LYS A 14 -20.92 -13.39 -3.84
C LYS A 14 -21.23 -12.02 -3.23
N GLY A 15 -22.00 -12.04 -2.14
CA GLY A 15 -22.25 -10.84 -1.34
C GLY A 15 -20.96 -10.28 -0.75
N TYR A 16 -20.89 -8.96 -0.65
CA TYR A 16 -19.73 -8.20 -0.20
C TYR A 16 -19.06 -8.71 1.10
N PRO A 17 -19.78 -9.20 2.13
CA PRO A 17 -19.17 -9.72 3.34
C PRO A 17 -18.18 -10.87 3.12
N ALA A 18 -18.24 -11.58 1.98
CA ALA A 18 -17.30 -12.64 1.64
C ALA A 18 -15.85 -12.14 1.46
N TYR A 19 -15.64 -10.83 1.26
CA TYR A 19 -14.29 -10.25 1.28
C TYR A 19 -13.57 -10.42 2.62
N LYS A 20 -14.28 -10.68 3.73
CA LYS A 20 -13.66 -10.92 5.05
C LYS A 20 -12.63 -12.07 5.00
N ASP A 21 -12.81 -13.01 4.08
CA ASP A 21 -11.90 -14.13 3.83
C ASP A 21 -10.51 -13.69 3.35
N LEU A 22 -10.36 -12.44 2.87
CA LEU A 22 -9.08 -11.88 2.44
C LEU A 22 -8.17 -11.46 3.61
N LYS A 23 -8.66 -11.42 4.85
CA LYS A 23 -7.82 -11.01 5.98
C LYS A 23 -6.68 -12.02 6.15
N GLY A 24 -5.43 -11.54 6.14
CA GLY A 24 -4.28 -12.42 6.30
C GLY A 24 -2.97 -11.88 5.71
N PHE A 25 -1.98 -12.76 5.66
CA PHE A 25 -0.64 -12.52 5.14
C PHE A 25 -0.44 -13.28 3.82
N TYR A 26 0.09 -12.60 2.81
CA TYR A 26 0.36 -13.16 1.49
C TYR A 26 1.75 -12.78 1.03
N ARG A 27 2.59 -13.78 0.77
CA ARG A 27 3.92 -13.59 0.19
C ARG A 27 3.82 -13.43 -1.33
N PHE A 28 4.44 -12.37 -1.85
CA PHE A 28 4.76 -12.14 -3.27
C PHE A 28 6.28 -12.32 -3.47
N SER A 29 6.77 -12.22 -4.71
CA SER A 29 8.21 -12.32 -5.02
C SER A 29 9.02 -11.26 -4.28
N ASP A 30 8.61 -10.01 -4.43
CA ASP A 30 9.43 -8.87 -4.04
C ASP A 30 9.01 -8.26 -2.70
N PHE A 31 7.78 -8.52 -2.27
CA PHE A 31 7.19 -7.95 -1.06
C PHE A 31 6.25 -8.95 -0.36
N SER A 32 5.84 -8.59 0.85
CA SER A 32 4.73 -9.24 1.54
C SER A 32 3.53 -8.31 1.58
N LEU A 33 2.34 -8.85 1.35
CA LEU A 33 1.08 -8.16 1.47
C LEU A 33 0.38 -8.61 2.77
N ILE A 34 -0.04 -7.66 3.59
CA ILE A 34 -0.84 -7.93 4.79
C ILE A 34 -2.16 -7.21 4.66
N ILE A 35 -3.28 -7.91 4.81
CA ILE A 35 -4.62 -7.32 4.81
C ILE A 35 -5.09 -7.27 6.26
N ASP A 36 -4.96 -6.10 6.89
CA ASP A 36 -5.23 -5.91 8.31
C ASP A 36 -6.74 -5.80 8.59
N ARG A 37 -7.45 -5.06 7.72
CA ARG A 37 -8.88 -4.81 7.85
C ARG A 37 -9.54 -4.84 6.47
N VAL A 38 -10.65 -5.55 6.39
CA VAL A 38 -11.54 -5.55 5.23
C VAL A 38 -12.75 -4.67 5.53
N GLN A 39 -13.12 -3.81 4.58
CA GLN A 39 -14.32 -2.96 4.70
C GLN A 39 -15.60 -3.81 4.69
N GLY A 40 -16.62 -3.40 5.43
CA GLY A 40 -17.87 -4.17 5.56
C GLY A 40 -18.80 -4.05 4.35
N ASP A 41 -18.68 -2.97 3.59
CA ASP A 41 -19.48 -2.69 2.40
C ASP A 41 -18.70 -1.78 1.40
N PRO A 42 -19.14 -1.64 0.13
CA PRO A 42 -18.47 -0.83 -0.88
C PRO A 42 -18.36 0.67 -0.56
N PHE A 43 -19.26 1.21 0.28
CA PHE A 43 -19.35 2.63 0.65
C PHE A 43 -18.67 2.94 1.99
N ALA A 44 -18.40 1.93 2.83
CA ALA A 44 -17.65 2.07 4.08
C ALA A 44 -16.25 2.68 3.92
N SER A 45 -15.59 2.96 5.04
CA SER A 45 -14.15 3.25 5.05
C SER A 45 -13.38 2.13 4.33
N PRO A 46 -12.45 2.46 3.42
CA PRO A 46 -11.70 1.48 2.65
C PRO A 46 -10.98 0.44 3.51
N SER A 47 -10.72 -0.72 2.91
CA SER A 47 -9.91 -1.78 3.50
C SER A 47 -8.48 -1.28 3.74
N ARG A 48 -7.83 -1.75 4.81
CA ARG A 48 -6.45 -1.38 5.16
C ARG A 48 -5.52 -2.54 4.89
N LEU A 49 -4.43 -2.25 4.19
CA LEU A 49 -3.40 -3.22 3.88
C LEU A 49 -2.01 -2.62 4.04
N ARG A 50 -1.02 -3.50 4.11
CA ARG A 50 0.40 -3.15 4.15
C ARG A 50 1.15 -3.85 3.04
N ILE A 51 1.94 -3.10 2.30
CA ILE A 51 3.03 -3.62 1.47
C ILE A 51 4.29 -3.57 2.34
N VAL A 52 4.95 -4.71 2.53
CA VAL A 52 6.10 -4.84 3.43
C VAL A 52 7.30 -5.35 2.64
N PHE A 53 8.42 -4.64 2.76
CA PHE A 53 9.70 -5.04 2.21
C PHE A 53 10.70 -5.27 3.34
N ASP A 54 11.67 -6.17 3.11
CA ASP A 54 12.91 -6.17 3.90
C ASP A 54 13.69 -4.91 3.53
N THR A 55 14.20 -4.17 4.52
CA THR A 55 14.79 -2.84 4.31
C THR A 55 15.96 -2.89 3.32
N GLU A 56 16.74 -3.98 3.33
CA GLU A 56 17.84 -4.24 2.41
C GLU A 56 17.41 -4.16 0.92
N LYS A 57 16.18 -4.57 0.59
CA LYS A 57 15.68 -4.54 -0.80
C LYS A 57 15.54 -3.12 -1.36
N LEU A 58 15.39 -2.12 -0.50
CA LEU A 58 15.35 -0.72 -0.96
C LEU A 58 16.74 -0.15 -1.20
N GLY A 59 17.79 -0.74 -0.62
CA GLY A 59 19.15 -0.19 -0.73
C GLY A 59 19.27 1.21 -0.16
N ILE A 60 18.56 1.48 0.96
CA ILE A 60 18.66 2.73 1.71
C ILE A 60 19.96 2.67 2.54
N PRO A 61 20.84 3.70 2.47
CA PRO A 61 22.04 3.75 3.29
C PRO A 61 21.74 3.64 4.78
N GLU A 62 22.59 2.94 5.55
CA GLU A 62 22.35 2.70 6.98
C GLU A 62 22.27 4.00 7.80
N GLU A 63 23.03 5.03 7.40
CA GLU A 63 22.99 6.35 8.00
C GLU A 63 21.61 7.02 7.89
N PHE A 64 20.80 6.66 6.88
CA PHE A 64 19.45 7.18 6.70
C PHE A 64 18.39 6.40 7.48
N LEU A 65 18.75 5.26 8.06
CA LEU A 65 17.84 4.42 8.86
C LEU A 65 17.79 4.83 10.34
N LYS A 66 18.60 5.82 10.74
CA LYS A 66 18.64 6.39 12.08
C LYS A 66 17.82 7.69 12.13
N SER A 67 17.31 8.04 13.30
CA SER A 67 16.64 9.32 13.49
C SER A 67 17.69 10.44 13.60
N PRO A 68 17.45 11.64 13.04
CA PRO A 68 16.19 12.10 12.44
C PRO A 68 15.97 11.75 10.94
N GLU A 69 17.00 11.31 10.22
CA GLU A 69 17.00 11.05 8.76
C GLU A 69 15.89 10.10 8.33
N LYS A 70 15.66 9.08 9.15
CA LYS A 70 14.60 8.09 9.00
C LYS A 70 13.23 8.73 8.76
N MET A 71 12.93 9.88 9.39
CA MET A 71 11.66 10.58 9.19
C MET A 71 11.59 11.20 7.78
N ALA A 72 12.69 11.78 7.29
CA ALA A 72 12.77 12.31 5.94
C ALA A 72 12.65 11.19 4.88
N VAL A 73 13.27 10.03 5.13
CA VAL A 73 13.12 8.83 4.28
C VAL A 73 11.67 8.37 4.22
N CYS A 74 11.00 8.25 5.37
CA CYS A 74 9.58 7.87 5.42
C CYS A 74 8.70 8.86 4.64
N ASP A 75 8.93 10.18 4.76
CA ASP A 75 8.16 11.17 4.02
C ASP A 75 8.38 11.04 2.50
N TYR A 76 9.65 10.96 2.07
CA TYR A 76 10.00 10.81 0.67
C TYR A 76 9.36 9.55 0.06
N LEU A 77 9.56 8.39 0.71
CA LEU A 77 9.02 7.13 0.21
C LEU A 77 7.48 7.10 0.28
N GLY A 78 6.87 7.78 1.26
CA GLY A 78 5.42 7.95 1.32
C GLY A 78 4.88 8.72 0.11
N ARG A 79 5.61 9.74 -0.37
CA ARG A 79 5.27 10.47 -1.59
C ARG A 79 5.45 9.60 -2.83
N VAL A 80 6.56 8.86 -2.93
CA VAL A 80 6.77 7.91 -4.04
C VAL A 80 5.65 6.88 -4.10
N ALA A 81 5.29 6.28 -2.96
CA ALA A 81 4.17 5.35 -2.89
C ALA A 81 2.85 6.01 -3.32
N TYR A 82 2.58 7.24 -2.85
CA TYR A 82 1.39 7.99 -3.26
C TYR A 82 1.33 8.20 -4.78
N GLU A 83 2.42 8.62 -5.41
CA GLU A 83 2.50 8.75 -6.87
C GLU A 83 2.25 7.41 -7.58
N GLY A 84 2.79 6.31 -7.06
CA GLY A 84 2.52 4.96 -7.56
C GLY A 84 1.03 4.61 -7.49
N THR A 85 0.35 4.94 -6.38
CA THR A 85 -1.09 4.65 -6.22
C THR A 85 -1.97 5.45 -7.18
N LYS A 86 -1.65 6.72 -7.46
CA LYS A 86 -2.41 7.54 -8.43
C LYS A 86 -2.41 6.96 -9.84
N ARG A 87 -1.37 6.22 -10.24
CA ARG A 87 -1.25 5.62 -11.58
C ARG A 87 -2.22 4.46 -11.81
N VAL A 88 -2.68 3.83 -10.73
CA VAL A 88 -3.49 2.59 -10.79
C VAL A 88 -4.89 2.77 -10.20
N SER A 89 -5.08 3.74 -9.31
CA SER A 89 -6.38 4.02 -8.70
C SER A 89 -7.38 4.53 -9.72
N ARG A 90 -8.48 3.81 -9.90
CA ARG A 90 -9.56 4.14 -10.84
C ARG A 90 -10.88 3.52 -10.39
N THR A 91 -12.01 4.10 -10.80
CA THR A 91 -13.34 3.56 -10.45
C THR A 91 -13.55 2.16 -11.04
N ARG A 92 -13.94 1.19 -10.21
CA ARG A 92 -14.19 -0.22 -10.58
C ARG A 92 -15.54 -0.74 -10.09
N GLY A 93 -16.56 0.13 -10.07
CA GLY A 93 -17.92 -0.22 -9.63
C GLY A 93 -18.53 0.81 -8.69
N SER A 94 -19.18 0.34 -7.62
CA SER A 94 -19.94 1.16 -6.69
C SER A 94 -19.12 1.69 -5.51
N GLY A 95 -19.51 2.83 -4.97
CA GLY A 95 -18.88 3.40 -3.77
C GLY A 95 -17.40 3.72 -4.00
N LYS A 96 -16.52 3.18 -3.16
CA LYS A 96 -15.06 3.39 -3.25
C LYS A 96 -14.35 2.36 -4.11
N SER A 97 -15.08 1.52 -4.84
CA SER A 97 -14.52 0.44 -5.66
C SER A 97 -13.39 0.93 -6.57
N GLY A 98 -12.21 0.31 -6.43
CA GLY A 98 -11.01 0.61 -7.22
C GLY A 98 -10.16 1.77 -6.72
N LEU A 99 -10.55 2.41 -5.60
CA LEU A 99 -9.66 3.31 -4.87
C LEU A 99 -8.41 2.54 -4.42
N ILE A 100 -7.23 3.09 -4.71
CA ILE A 100 -5.96 2.66 -4.13
C ILE A 100 -5.24 3.93 -3.70
N THR A 101 -4.88 4.04 -2.42
CA THR A 101 -4.18 5.21 -1.91
C THR A 101 -3.32 4.85 -0.71
N ILE A 102 -2.34 5.67 -0.40
CA ILE A 102 -1.65 5.68 0.89
C ILE A 102 -2.22 6.84 1.71
N GLN A 103 -2.31 6.69 3.04
CA GLN A 103 -2.78 7.81 3.86
C GLN A 103 -1.91 9.03 3.58
N LYS A 104 -2.56 10.12 3.13
CA LYS A 104 -1.87 11.39 2.93
C LYS A 104 -1.52 11.92 4.29
N ASN A 105 -0.24 12.11 4.48
CA ASN A 105 0.33 12.92 5.52
C ASN A 105 -0.40 14.30 5.46
N GLY A 106 -1.31 14.62 6.40
CA GLY A 106 -1.93 15.96 6.55
C GLY A 106 -1.06 16.93 7.37
N GLN A 107 -0.79 18.13 6.84
CA GLN A 107 0.21 19.18 7.17
C GLN A 107 1.00 19.23 8.51
N GLU A 108 0.63 18.57 9.60
CA GLU A 108 1.43 18.50 10.84
C GLU A 108 2.39 17.29 10.90
N ILE A 109 3.66 17.55 11.21
CA ILE A 109 4.80 16.61 11.19
C ILE A 109 4.64 15.43 12.17
N LEU A 110 3.66 15.47 13.08
CA LEU A 110 3.77 14.81 14.37
C LEU A 110 3.09 13.44 14.57
N ASP A 111 2.35 12.85 13.62
CA ASP A 111 1.88 11.45 13.82
C ASP A 111 1.51 10.65 12.55
N ARG A 112 2.38 10.75 11.54
CA ARG A 112 2.13 10.25 10.18
C ARG A 112 2.88 8.94 9.90
N THR A 113 2.33 7.81 10.32
CA THR A 113 2.95 6.49 10.09
C THR A 113 2.39 5.77 8.87
N ASN A 114 2.32 6.45 7.73
CA ASN A 114 1.96 5.83 6.45
C ASN A 114 3.11 4.96 5.89
N VAL A 115 4.35 5.29 6.27
CA VAL A 115 5.56 4.48 6.07
C VAL A 115 6.24 4.26 7.41
N VAL A 116 6.57 3.02 7.75
CA VAL A 116 7.14 2.66 9.06
C VAL A 116 8.27 1.66 8.91
N PHE A 117 9.42 1.95 9.53
CA PHE A 117 10.44 0.93 9.73
C PHE A 117 10.23 0.20 11.05
N ARG A 118 10.23 -1.14 11.00
CA ARG A 118 10.11 -2.01 12.17
C ARG A 118 10.84 -3.32 11.92
N ASN A 119 11.73 -3.71 12.84
CA ASN A 119 12.38 -5.03 12.85
C ASN A 119 13.03 -5.41 11.50
N GLY A 120 13.86 -4.51 10.94
CA GLY A 120 14.53 -4.75 9.64
C GLY A 120 13.62 -4.70 8.42
N LYS A 121 12.37 -4.25 8.59
CA LYS A 121 11.37 -4.12 7.53
C LYS A 121 10.87 -2.70 7.41
N ILE A 122 10.34 -2.39 6.25
CA ILE A 122 9.62 -1.15 5.95
C ILE A 122 8.20 -1.48 5.47
N GLU A 123 7.22 -0.84 6.10
CA GLU A 123 5.80 -1.06 5.87
C GLU A 123 5.16 0.18 5.26
N PHE A 124 4.53 0.03 4.10
CA PHE A 124 3.70 1.04 3.45
C PHE A 124 2.24 0.72 3.72
N ARG A 125 1.51 1.63 4.38
CA ARG A 125 0.12 1.42 4.81
C ARG A 125 -0.86 2.02 3.82
N LEU A 126 -1.50 1.17 3.03
CA LEU A 126 -2.45 1.59 2.01
C LEU A 126 -3.90 1.41 2.47
N GLN A 127 -4.77 2.13 1.77
CA GLN A 127 -6.21 1.98 1.77
C GLN A 127 -6.65 1.54 0.38
N ILE A 128 -7.48 0.50 0.32
CA ILE A 128 -8.08 0.04 -0.94
C ILE A 128 -9.59 -0.08 -0.83
N GLY A 129 -10.31 0.42 -1.83
CA GLY A 129 -11.74 0.18 -1.97
C GLY A 129 -11.96 -1.08 -2.80
N LEU A 130 -12.35 -2.17 -2.15
CA LEU A 130 -12.55 -3.45 -2.84
C LEU A 130 -13.72 -3.38 -3.81
N PRO A 131 -13.58 -3.94 -5.02
CA PRO A 131 -14.50 -3.66 -6.11
C PRO A 131 -15.80 -4.47 -6.00
N ALA A 132 -16.91 -3.83 -6.35
CA ALA A 132 -18.24 -4.45 -6.35
C ALA A 132 -19.20 -3.74 -7.30
N LYS A 133 -20.19 -4.47 -7.82
CA LYS A 133 -21.38 -3.91 -8.50
C LYS A 133 -22.55 -3.98 -7.53
N GLY A 134 -22.98 -2.83 -7.01
CA GLY A 134 -23.85 -2.80 -5.84
C GLY A 134 -23.15 -3.49 -4.66
N ARG A 135 -23.78 -4.52 -4.09
CA ARG A 135 -23.21 -5.32 -2.98
C ARG A 135 -22.66 -6.69 -3.42
N ARG A 136 -22.47 -6.92 -4.71
CA ARG A 136 -21.88 -8.16 -5.24
C ARG A 136 -20.44 -7.94 -5.67
N ILE A 137 -19.55 -8.81 -5.21
CA ILE A 137 -18.11 -8.78 -5.48
C ILE A 137 -17.86 -8.92 -6.98
N THR A 138 -16.97 -8.08 -7.52
CA THR A 138 -16.38 -8.26 -8.85
C THR A 138 -14.98 -8.88 -8.69
N GLY A 139 -14.91 -10.20 -8.56
CA GLY A 139 -13.70 -10.94 -8.22
C GLY A 139 -12.59 -10.79 -9.27
N ARG A 140 -12.95 -10.65 -10.56
CA ARG A 140 -11.98 -10.37 -11.63
C ARG A 140 -11.31 -8.99 -11.46
N GLU A 141 -12.08 -7.96 -11.11
CA GLU A 141 -11.53 -6.63 -10.82
C GLU A 141 -10.64 -6.67 -9.57
N ALA A 142 -11.04 -7.42 -8.55
CA ALA A 142 -10.23 -7.59 -7.35
C ALA A 142 -8.92 -8.33 -7.66
N GLN A 143 -8.94 -9.35 -8.52
CA GLN A 143 -7.72 -10.02 -8.99
C GLN A 143 -6.80 -9.04 -9.73
N ASP A 144 -7.34 -8.22 -10.63
CA ASP A 144 -6.55 -7.19 -11.34
C ASP A 144 -5.89 -6.22 -10.34
N MET A 145 -6.65 -5.76 -9.33
CA MET A 145 -6.09 -4.90 -8.28
C MET A 145 -4.96 -5.60 -7.49
N PHE A 146 -5.16 -6.84 -7.03
CA PHE A 146 -4.18 -7.52 -6.18
C PHE A 146 -2.96 -8.05 -6.94
N PHE A 147 -3.11 -8.42 -8.21
CA PHE A 147 -2.05 -9.08 -8.98
C PHE A 147 -1.42 -8.20 -10.06
N ASN A 148 -2.02 -7.05 -10.39
CA ASN A 148 -1.43 -6.07 -11.31
C ASN A 148 -1.18 -4.72 -10.61
N ASP A 149 -2.20 -4.10 -10.02
CA ASP A 149 -2.08 -2.74 -9.46
C ASP A 149 -1.17 -2.69 -8.23
N ILE A 150 -1.41 -3.54 -7.23
CA ILE A 150 -0.59 -3.58 -6.00
C ILE A 150 0.88 -3.92 -6.31
N PRO A 151 1.19 -4.94 -7.15
CA PRO A 151 2.55 -5.16 -7.62
C PRO A 151 3.14 -3.99 -8.42
N HIS A 152 2.34 -3.25 -9.18
CA HIS A 152 2.82 -2.03 -9.86
C HIS A 152 3.25 -0.97 -8.84
N VAL A 153 2.44 -0.72 -7.80
CA VAL A 153 2.81 0.20 -6.71
C VAL A 153 4.08 -0.27 -6.01
N ALA A 154 4.19 -1.57 -5.71
CA ALA A 154 5.38 -2.12 -5.06
C ALA A 154 6.65 -1.94 -5.91
N ARG A 155 6.58 -2.21 -7.22
CA ARG A 155 7.71 -1.95 -8.15
C ARG A 155 8.05 -0.48 -8.26
N HIS A 156 7.05 0.40 -8.27
CA HIS A 156 7.27 1.85 -8.29
C HIS A 156 8.02 2.33 -7.03
N ILE A 157 7.68 1.77 -5.87
CA ILE A 157 8.38 2.03 -4.60
C ILE A 157 9.81 1.52 -4.65
N LEU A 158 10.04 0.27 -5.09
CA LEU A 158 11.39 -0.30 -5.20
C LEU A 158 12.28 0.47 -6.19
N GLY A 159 11.68 1.04 -7.23
CA GLY A 159 12.35 1.87 -8.23
C GLY A 159 12.40 3.36 -7.89
N TYR A 160 12.36 3.74 -6.61
CA TYR A 160 12.49 5.14 -6.21
C TYR A 160 13.84 5.73 -6.66
N ASP A 161 13.88 7.06 -6.80
CA ASP A 161 15.07 7.78 -7.24
C ASP A 161 16.01 8.04 -6.05
N LYS A 162 17.15 7.33 -6.03
CA LYS A 162 18.14 7.41 -4.94
C LYS A 162 18.77 8.80 -4.80
N GLU A 163 19.01 9.49 -5.91
CA GLU A 163 19.58 10.84 -5.88
C GLU A 163 18.59 11.85 -5.30
N LYS A 164 17.31 11.71 -5.65
CA LYS A 164 16.25 12.52 -5.03
C LYS A 164 16.07 12.22 -3.56
N LEU A 165 16.21 10.95 -3.13
CA LEU A 165 16.19 10.61 -1.72
C LEU A 165 17.33 11.31 -0.97
N ASN A 166 18.57 11.21 -1.48
CA ASN A 166 19.74 11.86 -0.88
C ASN A 166 19.51 13.37 -0.72
N THR A 167 19.09 14.02 -1.81
CA THR A 167 18.79 15.46 -1.83
C THR A 167 17.70 15.82 -0.82
N TRP A 168 16.64 15.00 -0.73
CA TRP A 168 15.53 15.21 0.18
C TRP A 168 15.96 15.14 1.65
N VAL A 169 16.74 14.11 2.01
CA VAL A 169 17.26 13.93 3.37
C VAL A 169 18.15 15.10 3.78
N ILE A 170 19.09 15.52 2.90
CA ILE A 170 19.96 16.68 3.14
C ILE A 170 19.15 17.96 3.31
N THR A 171 18.13 18.15 2.47
CA THR A 171 17.26 19.33 2.53
C THR A 171 16.54 19.41 3.87
N ILE A 172 15.86 18.34 4.30
CA ILE A 172 15.15 18.31 5.59
C ILE A 172 16.10 18.50 6.77
N LYS A 173 17.33 17.97 6.71
CA LYS A 173 18.35 18.23 7.73
C LYS A 173 18.71 19.70 7.89
N ASN A 174 18.74 20.47 6.81
CA ASN A 174 19.13 21.88 6.86
C ASN A 174 18.01 22.81 7.37
N TYR A 175 16.77 22.32 7.46
CA TYR A 175 15.62 23.06 7.97
C TYR A 175 15.30 22.78 9.45
N HIS A 176 16.06 21.88 10.10
CA HIS A 176 15.93 21.49 11.51
C HIS A 176 17.26 21.64 12.24
#